data_AF-A0A8I2YZU9-F1
#
_entry.id   AF-A0A8I2YZU9-F1
#
_cell.length_a   1.000
_cell.length_b   1.000
_cell.length_c   1.000
_cell.angle_alpha   90.00
_cell.angle_beta   90.00
_cell.angle_gamma   90.00
#
_symmetry.space_group_name_H-M   'P 1'
#
loop_
_entity.id
_entity.type
_entity.pdbx_description
1 polymer ?
#
loop_
_entity_poly.entity_id
_entity_poly.type
_entity_poly.pdbx_seq_one_letter_code
_entity_poly.pdbx_strand_id
1 'polypeptide(L)'
;MSYVGRRKIHFSGLVCQFTILIVVGSLYFGRNNASLWATAGFLILFTFVYDFTVGPVTYSLISELSSTRLKTKTIVLARAAYNTSNIFVNVMTNYQLSSAAWNWSTRAAFFWAGTCFFCVIWVYFRLPEPKGRTYAELDMLFEQGVSARKFAKTKVDAYSDTNVLAKKSLDGAY
;
A
#
# COMPACT_ATOMS: atom_id res chain seq x y z
N MET A 1 7.40 -16.15 -4.59
CA MET A 1 6.70 -15.32 -3.60
C MET A 1 5.40 -16.00 -3.09
N SER A 2 5.48 -17.23 -2.56
CA SER A 2 4.28 -18.00 -2.14
C SER A 2 4.17 -18.21 -0.62
N TYR A 3 5.23 -17.92 0.14
CA TYR A 3 5.28 -18.23 1.58
C TYR A 3 4.95 -17.04 2.49
N VAL A 4 5.31 -15.81 2.13
CA VAL A 4 5.04 -14.60 2.95
C VAL A 4 3.81 -13.86 2.41
N GLY A 5 2.85 -13.52 3.28
CA GLY A 5 1.65 -12.76 2.92
C GLY A 5 1.99 -11.37 2.37
N ARG A 6 1.36 -10.98 1.26
CA ARG A 6 1.61 -9.70 0.56
C ARG A 6 1.43 -8.49 1.48
N ARG A 7 0.49 -8.56 2.41
CA ARG A 7 0.29 -7.58 3.48
C ARG A 7 1.51 -7.43 4.38
N LYS A 8 2.14 -8.54 4.79
CA LYS A 8 3.33 -8.51 5.66
C LYS A 8 4.53 -7.89 4.95
N ILE A 9 4.74 -8.20 3.67
CA ILE A 9 5.83 -7.62 2.86
C ILE A 9 5.62 -6.11 2.69
N HIS A 10 4.39 -5.70 2.37
CA HIS A 10 4.09 -4.28 2.20
C HIS A 10 4.23 -3.50 3.50
N PHE A 11 3.74 -4.06 4.62
CA PHE A 11 3.86 -3.47 5.94
C PHE A 11 5.31 -3.41 6.43
N SER A 12 6.08 -4.48 6.27
CA SER A 12 7.51 -4.49 6.65
C SER A 12 8.33 -3.51 5.80
N GLY A 13 8.01 -3.38 4.51
CA GLY A 13 8.62 -2.40 3.62
C GLY A 13 8.35 -0.97 4.06
N LEU A 14 7.09 -0.65 4.38
CA LEU A 14 6.70 0.68 4.88
C LEU A 14 7.36 1.01 6.23
N VAL A 15 7.44 0.06 7.16
CA VAL A 15 8.13 0.25 8.46
C VAL A 15 9.63 0.47 8.27
N CYS A 16 10.25 -0.27 7.34
CA CYS A 16 11.67 -0.09 7.01
C CYS A 16 11.91 1.31 6.41
N GLN A 17 11.09 1.74 5.46
CA GLN A 17 11.16 3.07 4.86
C GLN A 17 10.94 4.19 5.87
N PHE A 18 9.97 4.04 6.77
CA PHE A 18 9.73 4.97 7.88
C PHE A 18 10.97 5.12 8.76
N THR A 19 11.61 4.01 9.11
CA THR A 19 12.83 4.00 9.92
C THR A 19 13.97 4.72 9.21
N ILE A 20 14.17 4.46 7.91
CA ILE A 20 15.19 5.13 7.10
C ILE A 20 14.95 6.65 7.05
N LEU A 21 13.69 7.08 6.89
CA LEU A 21 13.34 8.51 6.86
C LEU A 21 13.58 9.21 8.22
N ILE A 22 13.34 8.53 9.35
CA ILE A 22 13.69 9.05 10.68
C ILE A 22 15.21 9.20 10.82
N VAL A 23 15.98 8.21 10.36
CA VAL A 23 17.45 8.25 10.41
C VAL A 23 17.95 9.42 9.56
N VAL A 24 17.49 9.53 8.31
CA VAL A 24 17.83 10.66 7.42
C VAL A 24 17.45 12.01 8.01
N GLY A 25 16.27 12.13 8.62
CA GLY A 25 15.86 13.36 9.32
C GLY A 25 16.80 13.71 10.47
N SER A 26 17.23 12.71 11.25
CA SER A 26 18.12 12.87 12.40
C SER A 26 19.54 13.28 12.00
N LEU A 27 20.00 12.87 10.81
CA LEU A 27 21.28 13.27 10.24
C LEU A 27 21.40 14.79 10.02
N TYR A 28 20.27 15.51 9.96
CA TYR A 28 20.26 16.97 9.89
C TYR A 28 21.04 17.64 11.05
N PHE A 29 20.97 17.09 12.27
CA PHE A 29 21.58 17.70 13.45
C PHE A 29 23.12 17.66 13.41
N GLY A 30 23.71 16.72 12.66
CA GLY A 30 25.16 16.53 12.61
C GLY A 30 25.92 17.59 11.82
N ARG A 31 25.27 18.36 10.92
CA ARG A 31 25.83 19.48 10.12
C ARG A 31 27.24 19.28 9.51
N ASN A 32 27.67 18.04 9.32
CA ASN A 32 29.00 17.68 8.82
C ASN A 32 28.93 17.14 7.39
N ASN A 33 30.02 17.24 6.64
CA ASN A 33 30.14 16.66 5.29
C ASN A 33 29.87 15.14 5.29
N ALA A 34 30.29 14.42 6.35
CA ALA A 34 29.98 13.01 6.53
C ALA A 34 28.47 12.71 6.59
N SER A 35 27.67 13.64 7.13
CA SER A 35 26.22 13.51 7.22
C SER A 35 25.54 13.63 5.84
N LEU A 36 26.08 14.46 4.95
CA LEU A 36 25.59 14.58 3.57
C LEU A 36 25.80 13.28 2.78
N TRP A 37 26.99 12.69 2.88
CA TRP A 37 27.31 11.41 2.25
C TRP A 37 26.46 10.26 2.81
N ALA A 38 26.28 10.22 4.13
CA ALA A 38 25.42 9.23 4.76
C ALA A 38 23.95 9.39 4.35
N THR A 39 23.44 10.63 4.24
CA THR A 39 22.10 10.93 3.72
C THR A 39 21.90 10.37 2.32
N ALA A 40 22.86 10.60 1.41
CA ALA A 40 22.79 10.07 0.05
C ALA A 40 22.75 8.54 0.03
N GLY A 41 23.58 7.87 0.85
CA GLY A 41 23.58 6.42 0.99
C GLY A 41 22.24 5.86 1.50
N PHE A 42 21.64 6.50 2.50
CA PHE A 42 20.33 6.10 3.03
C PHE A 42 19.19 6.34 2.02
N LEU A 43 19.26 7.39 1.18
CA LEU A 43 18.29 7.60 0.12
C LEU A 43 18.37 6.52 -0.97
N ILE A 44 19.57 6.04 -1.30
CA ILE A 44 19.72 4.90 -2.22
C ILE A 44 19.13 3.63 -1.60
N LEU A 45 19.41 3.38 -0.32
CA LEU A 45 18.84 2.24 0.41
C LEU A 45 17.31 2.33 0.47
N PHE A 46 16.76 3.53 0.66
CA PHE A 46 15.33 3.79 0.64
C PHE A 46 14.70 3.39 -0.71
N THR A 47 15.31 3.79 -1.83
CA THR A 47 14.86 3.43 -3.18
C THR A 47 14.93 1.92 -3.41
N PHE A 48 16.01 1.28 -2.98
CA PHE A 48 16.16 -0.18 -3.07
C PHE A 48 15.04 -0.91 -2.32
N VAL A 49 14.74 -0.53 -1.08
CA VAL A 49 13.65 -1.13 -0.31
C VAL A 49 12.29 -0.88 -1.00
N TYR A 50 12.08 0.31 -1.54
CA TYR A 50 10.85 0.66 -2.24
C TYR A 50 10.60 -0.21 -3.47
N ASP A 51 11.62 -0.40 -4.30
CA ASP A 51 11.52 -1.15 -5.56
C ASP A 51 11.29 -2.64 -5.33
N PHE A 52 11.81 -3.21 -4.24
CA PHE A 52 11.61 -4.62 -3.89
C PHE A 52 10.29 -4.91 -3.18
N THR A 53 9.74 -3.93 -2.45
CA THR A 53 8.59 -4.16 -1.59
C THR A 53 7.37 -3.37 -2.06
N VAL A 54 7.36 -2.06 -1.84
CA VAL A 54 6.18 -1.22 -2.01
C VAL A 54 5.75 -1.14 -3.47
N GLY A 55 6.68 -0.94 -4.40
CA GLY A 55 6.38 -0.86 -5.83
C GLY A 55 5.62 -2.07 -6.36
N PRO A 56 6.26 -3.26 -6.45
CA PRO A 56 5.65 -4.44 -7.06
C PRO A 56 4.45 -4.95 -6.26
N VAL A 57 4.46 -4.85 -4.93
CA VAL A 57 3.33 -5.33 -4.11
C VAL A 57 2.10 -4.45 -4.31
N THR A 58 2.24 -3.14 -4.43
CA THR A 58 1.09 -2.24 -4.67
C THR A 58 0.40 -2.54 -5.99
N TYR A 59 1.17 -2.66 -7.09
CA TYR A 59 0.61 -3.01 -8.40
C TYR A 59 -0.05 -4.39 -8.40
N SER A 60 0.56 -5.35 -7.71
CA SER A 60 0.01 -6.71 -7.59
C SER A 60 -1.25 -6.76 -6.73
N LEU A 61 -1.38 -5.88 -5.73
CA LEU A 61 -2.56 -5.79 -4.86
C LEU A 61 -3.74 -5.13 -5.59
N ILE A 62 -3.48 -4.08 -6.37
CA ILE A 62 -4.51 -3.42 -7.20
C ILE A 62 -5.06 -4.42 -8.23
N SER A 63 -4.21 -5.27 -8.81
CA SER A 63 -4.64 -6.27 -9.78
C SER A 63 -5.42 -7.43 -9.13
N GLU A 64 -5.14 -7.76 -7.87
CA GLU A 64 -5.87 -8.80 -7.12
C GLU A 64 -7.20 -8.33 -6.53
N LEU A 65 -7.30 -7.07 -6.12
CA LEU A 65 -8.52 -6.52 -5.52
C LEU A 65 -9.55 -6.06 -6.56
N SER A 66 -9.19 -5.99 -7.82
CA SER A 66 -10.06 -5.43 -8.85
C SER A 66 -10.78 -6.50 -9.65
N SER A 67 -12.12 -6.53 -9.53
CA SER A 67 -13.02 -7.40 -10.31
C SER A 67 -12.87 -7.17 -11.82
N THR A 68 -12.85 -8.25 -12.59
CA THR A 68 -12.41 -8.29 -14.01
C THR A 68 -13.19 -7.35 -14.93
N ARG A 69 -14.47 -7.09 -14.63
CA ARG A 69 -15.35 -6.22 -15.43
C ARG A 69 -15.13 -4.72 -15.20
N LEU A 70 -14.68 -4.32 -14.00
CA LEU A 70 -14.44 -2.91 -13.65
C LEU A 70 -12.95 -2.56 -13.57
N LYS A 71 -12.07 -3.53 -13.78
CA LYS A 71 -10.63 -3.40 -13.60
C LYS A 71 -10.00 -2.23 -14.34
N THR A 72 -10.32 -2.05 -15.61
CA THR A 72 -9.77 -0.94 -16.40
C THR A 72 -10.16 0.42 -15.82
N LYS A 73 -11.42 0.61 -15.42
CA LYS A 73 -11.90 1.90 -14.87
C LYS A 73 -11.23 2.22 -13.54
N THR A 74 -11.12 1.23 -12.65
CA THR A 74 -10.46 1.39 -11.34
C THR A 74 -8.97 1.70 -11.48
N ILE A 75 -8.27 1.02 -12.40
CA ILE A 75 -6.84 1.27 -12.64
C ILE A 75 -6.62 2.67 -13.18
N VAL A 76 -7.45 3.13 -14.13
CA VAL A 76 -7.34 4.49 -14.68
C VAL A 76 -7.59 5.55 -13.61
N LEU A 77 -8.61 5.38 -12.77
CA LEU A 77 -8.87 6.28 -11.65
C LEU A 77 -7.72 6.32 -10.65
N ALA A 78 -7.17 5.15 -10.29
CA ALA A 78 -6.01 5.04 -9.41
C ALA A 78 -4.78 5.72 -10.02
N ARG A 79 -4.55 5.59 -11.33
CA ARG A 79 -3.45 6.23 -12.04
C ARG A 79 -3.62 7.76 -12.08
N ALA A 80 -4.82 8.25 -12.32
CA ALA A 80 -5.13 9.67 -12.30
C ALA A 80 -4.85 10.26 -10.90
N ALA A 81 -5.37 9.63 -9.84
CA ALA A 81 -5.13 10.04 -8.47
C ALA A 81 -3.63 10.00 -8.09
N TYR A 82 -2.90 8.96 -8.54
CA TYR A 82 -1.45 8.87 -8.36
C TYR A 82 -0.73 10.04 -9.03
N ASN A 83 -1.05 10.35 -10.29
CA ASN A 83 -0.40 11.45 -11.02
C ASN A 83 -0.70 12.81 -10.37
N THR A 84 -1.94 13.07 -9.96
CA THR A 84 -2.29 14.31 -9.24
C THR A 84 -1.52 14.44 -7.93
N SER A 85 -1.44 13.36 -7.15
CA SER A 85 -0.66 13.33 -5.90
C SER A 85 0.83 13.54 -6.18
N ASN A 86 1.35 12.98 -7.26
CA ASN A 86 2.75 13.12 -7.66
C ASN A 86 3.10 14.58 -8.01
N ILE A 87 2.20 15.31 -8.68
CA ILE A 87 2.38 16.75 -8.93
C ILE A 87 2.47 17.50 -7.61
N PHE A 88 1.55 17.24 -6.67
CA PHE A 88 1.56 17.89 -5.36
C PHE A 88 2.86 17.62 -4.58
N VAL A 89 3.31 16.37 -4.54
CA VAL A 89 4.57 15.96 -3.89
C VAL A 89 5.77 16.65 -4.54
N ASN A 90 5.82 16.73 -5.87
CA ASN A 90 6.90 17.42 -6.57
C ASN A 90 6.96 18.90 -6.22
N VAL A 91 5.81 19.59 -6.22
CA VAL A 91 5.75 21.01 -5.83
C VAL A 91 6.24 21.17 -4.39
N MET A 92 5.72 20.40 -3.43
CA MET A 92 6.16 20.46 -2.04
C MET A 92 7.66 20.20 -1.88
N THR A 93 8.17 19.15 -2.53
CA THR A 93 9.59 18.76 -2.45
C THR A 93 10.49 19.86 -2.99
N ASN A 94 10.13 20.49 -4.12
CA ASN A 94 10.88 21.61 -4.67
C ASN A 94 10.91 22.81 -3.73
N TYR A 95 9.80 23.14 -3.06
CA TYR A 95 9.78 24.19 -2.04
C TYR A 95 10.61 23.84 -0.79
N GLN A 96 10.61 22.58 -0.37
CA GLN A 96 11.35 22.09 0.79
C GLN A 96 12.88 22.09 0.57
N LEU A 97 13.32 21.71 -0.64
CA LEU A 97 14.74 21.64 -1.00
C LEU A 97 15.30 22.97 -1.51
N SER A 98 14.46 23.88 -2.01
CA SER A 98 14.92 25.19 -2.48
C SER A 98 15.47 26.04 -1.33
N SER A 99 16.71 26.51 -1.50
CA SER A 99 17.42 27.40 -0.56
C SER A 99 16.77 28.79 -0.47
N ALA A 100 16.01 29.19 -1.50
CA ALA A 100 15.34 30.49 -1.58
C ALA A 100 13.94 30.52 -0.92
N ALA A 101 13.39 29.36 -0.56
CA ALA A 101 12.05 29.24 0.03
C ALA A 101 12.12 28.75 1.49
N TRP A 102 11.90 27.46 1.74
CA TRP A 102 11.79 26.93 3.11
C TRP A 102 13.12 26.42 3.69
N ASN A 103 14.09 26.05 2.84
CA ASN A 103 15.40 25.57 3.25
C ASN A 103 15.34 24.45 4.33
N TRP A 104 14.37 23.53 4.19
CA TRP A 104 14.20 22.45 5.17
C TRP A 104 15.24 21.35 5.02
N SER A 105 15.92 21.26 3.87
CA SER A 105 17.00 20.29 3.62
C SER A 105 16.60 18.90 4.17
N THR A 106 17.45 18.25 4.96
CA THR A 106 17.17 16.94 5.55
C THR A 106 16.02 16.92 6.57
N ARG A 107 15.58 18.07 7.12
CA ARG A 107 14.40 18.12 8.02
C ARG A 107 13.10 17.76 7.31
N ALA A 108 13.03 17.96 6.00
CA ALA A 108 11.87 17.56 5.20
C ALA A 108 11.59 16.05 5.32
N ALA A 109 12.62 15.22 5.57
CA ALA A 109 12.46 13.79 5.77
C ALA A 109 11.57 13.44 6.98
N PHE A 110 11.55 14.26 8.04
CA PHE A 110 10.64 14.05 9.17
C PHE A 110 9.17 14.27 8.79
N PHE A 111 8.88 15.25 7.92
CA PHE A 111 7.53 15.47 7.41
C PHE A 111 7.05 14.25 6.60
N TRP A 112 7.91 13.75 5.70
CA TRP A 112 7.63 12.54 4.92
C TRP A 112 7.54 11.28 5.77
N ALA A 113 8.34 11.18 6.84
CA ALA A 113 8.21 10.11 7.83
C ALA A 113 6.83 10.14 8.53
N GLY A 114 6.33 11.33 8.90
CA GLY A 114 4.99 11.49 9.46
C GLY A 114 3.89 10.98 8.53
N THR A 115 3.94 11.38 7.25
CA THR A 115 3.00 10.87 6.23
C THR A 115 3.13 9.36 6.05
N CYS A 116 4.36 8.82 6.06
CA CYS A 116 4.62 7.40 5.97
C CYS A 116 4.02 6.64 7.18
N PHE A 117 4.10 7.20 8.39
CA PHE A 117 3.49 6.63 9.59
C PHE A 117 1.98 6.55 9.49
N PHE A 118 1.31 7.60 9.00
CA PHE A 118 -0.13 7.54 8.73
C PHE A 118 -0.48 6.49 7.68
N CYS A 119 0.35 6.32 6.64
CA CYS A 119 0.18 5.24 5.67
C CYS A 119 0.36 3.85 6.32
N VAL A 120 1.34 3.67 7.22
CA VAL A 120 1.53 2.42 7.98
C VAL A 120 0.30 2.10 8.82
N ILE A 121 -0.24 3.09 9.54
CA ILE A 121 -1.48 2.95 10.31
C ILE A 121 -2.63 2.57 9.37
N TRP A 122 -2.79 3.29 8.27
CA TRP A 122 -3.87 3.00 7.32
C TRP A 122 -3.76 1.58 6.75
N VAL A 123 -2.56 1.14 6.38
CA VAL A 123 -2.30 -0.23 5.92
C VAL A 123 -2.59 -1.24 7.04
N TYR A 124 -2.25 -0.93 8.27
CA TYR A 124 -2.56 -1.79 9.41
C TYR A 124 -4.06 -1.96 9.63
N PHE A 125 -4.85 -0.89 9.51
CA PHE A 125 -6.29 -0.90 9.81
C PHE A 125 -7.16 -1.32 8.62
N ARG A 126 -6.83 -0.89 7.39
CA ARG A 126 -7.67 -1.03 6.20
C ARG A 126 -7.16 -2.01 5.15
N LEU A 127 -5.89 -2.43 5.14
CA LEU A 127 -5.41 -3.37 4.12
C LEU A 127 -5.93 -4.80 4.43
N PRO A 128 -6.88 -5.35 3.66
CA PRO A 128 -7.29 -6.73 3.80
C PRO A 128 -6.19 -7.63 3.21
N GLU A 129 -6.02 -8.84 3.75
CA GLU A 129 -5.02 -9.79 3.25
C GLU A 129 -5.64 -10.67 2.14
N PRO A 130 -5.24 -10.53 0.86
CA PRO A 130 -5.87 -11.28 -0.24
C PRO A 130 -5.36 -12.73 -0.37
N LYS A 131 -4.48 -13.19 0.54
CA LYS A 131 -3.82 -14.50 0.40
C LYS A 131 -4.81 -15.65 0.63
N GLY A 132 -5.05 -16.45 -0.43
CA GLY A 132 -5.79 -17.72 -0.35
C GLY A 132 -7.30 -17.63 -0.56
N ARG A 133 -7.81 -16.52 -1.12
CA ARG A 133 -9.24 -16.32 -1.41
C ARG A 133 -9.47 -16.09 -2.90
N THR A 134 -10.51 -16.69 -3.46
CA THR A 134 -10.91 -16.46 -4.86
C THR A 134 -11.51 -15.06 -5.02
N TYR A 135 -11.44 -14.49 -6.23
CA TYR A 135 -12.01 -13.16 -6.53
C TYR A 135 -13.50 -13.05 -6.17
N ALA A 136 -14.26 -14.16 -6.32
CA ALA A 136 -15.67 -14.24 -5.95
C ALA A 136 -15.89 -14.18 -4.43
N GLU A 137 -15.03 -14.82 -3.62
CA GLU A 137 -15.10 -14.76 -2.15
C GLU A 137 -14.74 -13.37 -1.61
N LEU A 138 -13.80 -12.68 -2.26
CA LEU A 138 -13.43 -11.30 -1.93
C LEU A 138 -14.59 -10.35 -2.22
N ASP A 139 -15.23 -10.45 -3.39
CA ASP A 139 -16.39 -9.61 -3.76
C ASP A 139 -17.57 -9.81 -2.77
N MET A 140 -17.89 -11.05 -2.37
CA MET A 140 -18.92 -11.33 -1.35
C MET A 140 -18.59 -10.75 0.04
N LEU A 141 -17.31 -10.80 0.45
CA LEU A 141 -16.87 -10.20 1.73
C LEU A 141 -16.90 -8.67 1.72
N PHE A 142 -16.66 -8.05 0.56
CA PHE A 142 -16.82 -6.61 0.36
C PHE A 142 -18.31 -6.20 0.37
N GLU A 143 -19.19 -7.00 -0.23
CA GLU A 143 -20.64 -6.78 -0.24
C GLU A 143 -21.25 -6.92 1.18
N GLN A 144 -20.71 -7.83 2.00
CA GLN A 144 -21.10 -7.99 3.42
C GLN A 144 -20.52 -6.92 4.37
N GLY A 145 -19.75 -5.93 3.87
CA GLY A 145 -19.23 -4.83 4.68
C GLY A 145 -18.27 -5.27 5.80
N VAL A 146 -17.61 -6.42 5.65
CA VAL A 146 -16.76 -7.00 6.70
C VAL A 146 -15.46 -6.20 6.83
N SER A 147 -15.13 -5.77 8.05
CA SER A 147 -13.88 -5.04 8.33
C SER A 147 -12.65 -5.82 7.83
N ALA A 148 -11.70 -5.14 7.18
CA ALA A 148 -10.44 -5.68 6.64
C ALA A 148 -9.63 -6.58 7.60
N ARG A 149 -9.87 -6.46 8.92
CA ARG A 149 -9.28 -7.32 9.97
C ARG A 149 -9.93 -8.69 10.15
N LYS A 150 -11.17 -8.90 9.70
CA LYS A 150 -11.91 -10.17 9.83
C LYS A 150 -11.90 -11.03 8.55
N PHE A 151 -11.41 -10.50 7.43
CA PHE A 151 -11.23 -11.26 6.17
C PHE A 151 -10.46 -12.58 6.36
N ALA A 152 -9.50 -12.63 7.28
CA ALA A 152 -8.73 -13.85 7.58
C ALA A 152 -9.50 -14.90 8.42
N LYS A 153 -10.56 -14.50 9.15
CA LYS A 153 -11.34 -15.40 10.02
C LYS A 153 -12.69 -15.82 9.43
N THR A 154 -13.25 -15.04 8.51
CA THR A 154 -14.55 -15.36 7.91
C THR A 154 -14.36 -16.39 6.80
N LYS A 155 -14.87 -17.61 7.00
CA LYS A 155 -15.06 -18.59 5.93
C LYS A 155 -16.28 -18.19 5.12
N VAL A 156 -16.06 -17.67 3.92
CA VAL A 156 -17.10 -17.56 2.89
C VAL A 156 -16.83 -18.66 1.87
N ASP A 157 -17.86 -19.44 1.58
CA ASP A 157 -17.84 -20.55 0.64
C ASP A 157 -18.62 -20.08 -0.60
N ALA A 158 -17.92 -19.62 -1.64
CA ALA A 158 -18.57 -19.05 -2.83
C ALA A 158 -19.39 -20.10 -3.64
N TYR A 159 -19.37 -21.37 -3.23
CA TYR A 159 -20.09 -22.48 -3.86
C TYR A 159 -21.37 -22.90 -3.12
N SER A 160 -21.72 -22.29 -1.97
CA SER A 160 -22.96 -22.67 -1.27
C SER A 160 -24.22 -22.23 -2.04
N ASP A 161 -24.19 -21.08 -2.70
CA ASP A 161 -25.36 -20.58 -3.45
C ASP A 161 -25.61 -21.36 -4.74
N THR A 162 -24.57 -21.86 -5.40
CA THR A 162 -24.71 -22.71 -6.60
C THR A 162 -25.37 -24.04 -6.28
N ASN A 163 -25.05 -24.62 -5.10
CA ASN A 163 -25.66 -25.86 -4.65
C ASN A 163 -27.11 -25.66 -4.18
N VAL A 164 -27.47 -24.50 -3.61
CA VAL A 164 -28.85 -24.19 -3.24
C VAL A 164 -29.73 -23.96 -4.47
N LEU A 165 -29.22 -23.28 -5.50
CA LEU A 165 -29.93 -23.09 -6.77
C LEU A 165 -30.09 -24.40 -7.55
N ALA A 166 -29.07 -25.26 -7.57
CA ALA A 166 -29.14 -26.58 -8.18
C ALA A 166 -30.15 -27.50 -7.46
N LYS A 167 -30.24 -27.40 -6.12
CA LYS A 167 -31.22 -28.15 -5.32
C LYS A 167 -32.65 -27.65 -5.56
N LYS A 168 -32.84 -26.33 -5.68
CA LYS A 168 -34.15 -25.73 -5.96
C LYS A 168 -34.68 -26.02 -7.37
N SER A 169 -33.79 -26.21 -8.36
CA SER A 169 -34.20 -26.65 -9.70
C SER A 169 -34.59 -28.12 -9.77
N LEU A 170 -34.10 -28.95 -8.85
CA LEU A 170 -34.44 -30.38 -8.79
C LEU A 170 -35.72 -30.63 -7.99
N ASP A 171 -35.99 -29.86 -6.94
CA ASP A 171 -37.21 -29.98 -6.13
C ASP A 171 -38.45 -29.32 -6.77
N GLY A 172 -38.30 -28.54 -7.84
CA GLY A 172 -39.39 -27.89 -8.58
C GLY A 172 -39.86 -28.64 -9.84
N ALA A 173 -39.36 -29.85 -10.08
CA ALA A 173 -39.61 -30.64 -11.29
C ALA A 173 -40.50 -31.88 -11.06
N TYR A 174 -41.20 -31.95 -9.92
CA TYR A 174 -42.15 -33.02 -9.59
C TYR A 174 -43.51 -32.44 -9.22
#